data_AF-A0A831K681-F1
#
_entry.id   AF-A0A831K681-F1
#
_cell.length_a   1.000
_cell.length_b   1.000
_cell.length_c   1.000
_cell.angle_alpha   90.00
_cell.angle_beta   90.00
_cell.angle_gamma   90.00
#
_symmetry.space_group_name_H-M   'P 1'
#
loop_
_entity.id
_entity.type
_entity.pdbx_description
1 polymer ?
#
loop_
_entity_poly.entity_id
_entity_poly.type
_entity_poly.pdbx_seq_one_letter_code
_entity_poly.pdbx_strand_id
1 'polypeptide(L)'
;MMMNGKEYIESLRELNPEVYFFGKRIKSVVDEPMFLPHINTAAMTYELAHRPEYQEIMTATSHLNGEKINRFTHIHQSIDDLVKKVRMMRLLGQKTGTCFQRCVGLDGLNAVYVTTYDIDQKHGTNYHERFKAWLKEVQEKDLMPSGAMTDARGDRSLRPHQQKNKDTY
;
A
#
# COMPACT_ATOMS: atom_id res chain seq x y z
N MET A 1 -11.02 -3.35 -11.71
CA MET A 1 -12.22 -2.59 -11.27
C MET A 1 -11.93 -2.06 -9.87
N MET A 2 -12.19 -0.79 -9.59
CA MET A 2 -11.88 -0.18 -8.29
C MET A 2 -12.85 -0.66 -7.21
N MET A 3 -12.35 -1.21 -6.12
CA MET A 3 -13.17 -1.75 -5.03
C MET A 3 -13.80 -0.62 -4.22
N ASN A 4 -14.98 -0.84 -3.66
CA ASN A 4 -15.53 -0.03 -2.57
C ASN A 4 -15.12 -0.58 -1.19
N GLY A 5 -15.51 0.11 -0.11
CA GLY A 5 -15.12 -0.29 1.24
C GLY A 5 -15.61 -1.69 1.64
N LYS A 6 -16.82 -2.07 1.22
CA LYS A 6 -17.39 -3.39 1.50
C LYS A 6 -16.65 -4.50 0.74
N GLU A 7 -16.35 -4.26 -0.54
CA GLU A 7 -15.60 -5.21 -1.38
C GLU A 7 -14.18 -5.43 -0.84
N TYR A 8 -13.51 -4.37 -0.37
CA TYR A 8 -12.22 -4.51 0.32
C TYR A 8 -12.33 -5.42 1.55
N ILE A 9 -13.30 -5.18 2.42
CA ILE A 9 -13.49 -6.01 3.63
C ILE A 9 -13.75 -7.47 3.25
N GLU A 10 -14.56 -7.71 2.22
CA GLU A 10 -14.86 -9.07 1.76
C GLU A 10 -13.61 -9.76 1.18
N SER A 11 -12.80 -9.05 0.40
CA SER A 11 -11.54 -9.58 -0.15
C SER A 11 -10.57 -10.07 0.93
N LEU A 12 -10.62 -9.49 2.15
CA LEU A 12 -9.78 -9.94 3.26
C LEU A 12 -10.16 -11.34 3.76
N ARG A 13 -11.40 -11.80 3.52
CA ARG A 13 -11.84 -13.16 3.87
C ARG A 13 -11.29 -14.22 2.91
N GLU A 14 -10.95 -13.82 1.69
CA GLU A 14 -10.31 -14.68 0.70
C GLU A 14 -8.83 -14.93 1.03
N LEU A 15 -8.23 -14.09 1.88
CA LEU A 15 -6.87 -14.27 2.35
C LEU A 15 -6.82 -15.33 3.46
N ASN A 16 -5.73 -16.10 3.48
CA ASN A 16 -5.45 -17.07 4.54
C ASN A 16 -4.10 -16.79 5.22
N PRO A 17 -3.93 -15.62 5.85
CA PRO A 17 -2.68 -15.26 6.51
C PRO A 17 -2.50 -16.06 7.81
N GLU A 18 -1.25 -16.35 8.16
CA GLU A 18 -0.92 -16.88 9.48
C GLU A 18 -0.76 -15.74 10.49
N VAL A 19 -1.81 -15.53 11.29
CA VAL A 19 -1.87 -14.42 12.27
C VAL A 19 -2.03 -14.97 13.68
N TYR A 20 -1.22 -14.45 14.61
CA TYR A 20 -1.29 -14.78 16.04
C TYR A 20 -1.61 -13.54 16.87
N PHE A 21 -2.57 -13.66 17.79
CA PHE A 21 -2.94 -12.60 18.73
C PHE A 21 -3.20 -13.20 20.11
N PHE A 22 -2.56 -12.64 21.15
CA PHE A 22 -2.55 -13.21 22.52
C PHE A 22 -2.28 -14.72 22.56
N GLY A 23 -1.30 -15.19 21.78
CA GLY A 23 -0.91 -16.61 21.73
C GLY A 23 -1.89 -17.53 20.99
N LYS A 24 -2.96 -16.99 20.39
CA LYS A 24 -3.96 -17.77 19.63
C LYS A 24 -3.84 -17.49 18.14
N ARG A 25 -3.99 -18.53 17.32
CA ARG A 25 -4.08 -18.40 15.86
C ARG A 25 -5.45 -17.81 15.49
N ILE A 26 -5.42 -16.70 14.77
CA ILE A 26 -6.62 -16.05 14.22
C ILE A 26 -6.92 -16.67 12.86
N LYS A 27 -8.13 -17.20 12.68
CA LYS A 27 -8.55 -17.87 11.44
C LYS A 27 -9.03 -16.89 10.37
N SER A 28 -9.60 -15.77 10.78
CA SER A 28 -10.14 -14.74 9.91
C SER A 28 -9.90 -13.40 10.56
N VAL A 29 -9.14 -12.53 9.89
CA VAL A 29 -8.82 -11.20 10.41
C VAL A 29 -10.03 -10.29 10.48
N VAL A 30 -11.04 -10.55 9.63
CA VAL A 30 -12.29 -9.76 9.57
C VAL A 30 -13.21 -10.07 10.74
N ASP A 31 -13.09 -11.26 11.35
CA ASP A 31 -13.96 -11.67 12.45
C ASP A 31 -13.37 -11.40 13.84
N GLU A 32 -12.12 -10.93 13.92
CA GLU A 32 -11.46 -10.58 15.18
C GLU A 32 -11.78 -9.13 15.58
N PRO A 33 -12.55 -8.89 16.66
CA PRO A 33 -13.00 -7.56 17.05
C PRO A 33 -11.87 -6.54 17.23
N MET A 34 -10.69 -6.99 17.69
CA MET A 34 -9.53 -6.10 17.88
C MET A 34 -9.03 -5.51 16.55
N PHE A 35 -9.25 -6.18 15.43
CA PHE A 35 -8.75 -5.76 14.11
C PHE A 35 -9.76 -4.90 13.35
N LEU A 36 -11.04 -4.91 13.75
CA LEU A 36 -12.11 -4.17 13.07
C LEU A 36 -11.83 -2.66 12.92
N PRO A 37 -11.34 -1.92 13.93
CA PRO A 37 -11.06 -0.50 13.76
C PRO A 37 -10.04 -0.24 12.64
N HIS A 38 -9.03 -1.10 12.55
CA HIS A 38 -7.99 -1.01 11.54
C HIS A 38 -8.56 -1.30 10.13
N ILE A 39 -9.35 -2.36 10.01
CA ILE A 39 -10.00 -2.78 8.75
C ILE A 39 -10.97 -1.69 8.26
N ASN A 40 -11.82 -1.16 9.14
CA ASN A 40 -12.78 -0.11 8.80
C ASN A 40 -12.08 1.17 8.33
N THR A 41 -10.93 1.50 8.95
CA THR A 41 -10.13 2.65 8.54
C THR A 41 -9.55 2.45 7.14
N ALA A 42 -8.99 1.28 6.84
CA ALA A 42 -8.48 0.97 5.50
C ALA A 42 -9.61 0.98 4.45
N ALA A 43 -10.79 0.46 4.80
CA ALA A 43 -11.97 0.47 3.94
C ALA A 43 -12.41 1.89 3.52
N MET A 44 -12.19 2.90 4.36
CA MET A 44 -12.47 4.29 4.01
C MET A 44 -11.62 4.79 2.83
N THR A 45 -10.42 4.23 2.60
CA THR A 45 -9.58 4.58 1.44
C THR A 45 -10.19 4.13 0.11
N TYR A 46 -11.03 3.10 0.16
CA TYR A 46 -11.80 2.59 -0.98
C TYR A 46 -13.13 3.34 -1.10
N GLU A 47 -13.88 3.45 -0.01
CA GLU A 47 -15.18 4.09 0.03
C GLU A 47 -15.16 5.54 -0.49
N LEU A 48 -14.18 6.35 -0.05
CA LEU A 48 -14.09 7.75 -0.46
C LEU A 48 -13.74 7.91 -1.95
N ALA A 49 -13.15 6.90 -2.60
CA ALA A 49 -12.84 6.94 -4.02
C ALA A 49 -14.08 6.87 -4.92
N HIS A 50 -15.22 6.44 -4.38
CA HIS A 50 -16.51 6.40 -5.08
C HIS A 50 -17.39 7.61 -4.79
N ARG A 51 -16.96 8.54 -3.92
CA ARG A 51 -17.69 9.76 -3.60
C ARG A 51 -17.43 10.82 -4.68
N PRO A 52 -18.45 11.29 -5.43
CA PRO A 52 -18.26 12.24 -6.52
C PRO A 52 -17.51 13.51 -6.10
N GLU A 53 -17.77 14.01 -4.89
CA GLU A 53 -17.14 15.19 -4.32
C GLU A 53 -15.64 15.02 -3.98
N TYR A 54 -15.15 13.78 -3.90
CA TYR A 54 -13.76 13.45 -3.59
C TYR A 54 -13.03 12.78 -4.77
N GLN A 55 -13.71 12.55 -5.89
CA GLN A 55 -13.16 11.81 -7.02
C GLN A 55 -11.83 12.38 -7.52
N GLU A 56 -11.72 13.71 -7.62
CA GLU A 56 -10.50 14.38 -8.10
C GLU A 56 -9.25 14.05 -7.25
N ILE A 57 -9.42 13.93 -5.94
CA ILE A 57 -8.32 13.71 -4.99
C ILE A 57 -8.15 12.23 -4.64
N MET A 58 -9.19 11.41 -4.71
CA MET A 58 -9.14 9.99 -4.35
C MET A 58 -8.83 9.07 -5.54
N THR A 59 -8.97 9.56 -6.77
CA THR A 59 -8.69 8.79 -8.00
C THR A 59 -7.62 9.47 -8.86
N ALA A 60 -7.02 8.69 -9.76
CA ALA A 60 -6.07 9.17 -10.77
C ALA A 60 -6.27 8.37 -12.08
N THR A 61 -5.70 8.88 -13.17
CA THR A 61 -5.59 8.13 -14.43
C THR A 61 -4.23 7.45 -14.47
N SER A 62 -4.21 6.13 -14.60
CA SER A 62 -2.96 5.37 -14.70
C SER A 62 -2.20 5.73 -15.97
N HIS A 63 -0.91 6.02 -15.84
CA HIS A 63 -0.01 6.23 -16.98
C HIS A 63 0.33 4.93 -17.71
N LEU A 64 0.02 3.76 -17.13
CA LEU A 64 0.32 2.46 -17.72
C LEU A 64 -0.72 2.02 -18.75
N ASN A 65 -2.00 2.32 -18.52
CA ASN A 65 -3.11 1.81 -19.34
C ASN A 65 -4.24 2.82 -19.59
N GLY A 66 -4.17 4.03 -19.01
CA GLY A 66 -5.20 5.07 -19.16
C GLY A 66 -6.47 4.85 -18.33
N GLU A 67 -6.54 3.80 -17.51
CA GLU A 67 -7.71 3.52 -16.69
C GLU A 67 -7.77 4.41 -15.45
N LYS A 68 -8.98 4.63 -14.95
CA LYS A 68 -9.20 5.29 -13.66
C LYS A 68 -8.90 4.31 -12.53
N ILE A 69 -7.99 4.70 -11.66
CA ILE A 69 -7.50 3.91 -10.53
C ILE A 69 -7.65 4.65 -9.20
N ASN A 70 -7.58 3.92 -8.09
CA ASN A 70 -7.44 4.53 -6.78
C ASN A 70 -6.09 5.28 -6.69
N ARG A 71 -6.08 6.52 -6.19
CA ARG A 71 -4.84 7.32 -6.12
C ARG A 71 -3.76 6.65 -5.27
N PHE A 72 -4.12 5.76 -4.34
CA PHE A 72 -3.15 4.98 -3.56
C PHE A 72 -2.31 3.98 -4.38
N THR A 73 -2.69 3.66 -5.62
CA THR A 73 -1.94 2.77 -6.52
C THR A 73 -1.27 3.53 -7.68
N HIS A 74 -1.28 4.87 -7.63
CA HIS A 74 -0.78 5.75 -8.67
C HIS A 74 0.73 6.04 -8.55
N ILE A 75 1.42 6.13 -9.70
CA ILE A 75 2.76 6.68 -9.79
C ILE A 75 2.65 8.15 -10.16
N HIS A 76 3.18 9.04 -9.34
CA HIS A 76 3.05 10.48 -9.53
C HIS A 76 3.67 10.94 -10.86
N GLN A 77 2.88 11.64 -11.68
CA GLN A 77 3.30 12.14 -12.99
C GLN A 77 3.56 13.66 -12.98
N SER A 78 3.26 14.35 -11.88
CA SER A 78 3.38 15.80 -11.77
C SER A 78 3.47 16.30 -10.33
N ILE A 79 3.81 17.59 -10.16
CA ILE A 79 3.74 18.28 -8.87
C ILE A 79 2.30 18.29 -8.33
N ASP A 80 1.31 18.42 -9.22
CA ASP A 80 -0.10 18.41 -8.82
C ASP A 80 -0.51 17.06 -8.19
N ASP A 81 0.03 15.94 -8.69
CA ASP A 81 -0.19 14.62 -8.06
C ASP A 81 0.34 14.56 -6.62
N LEU A 82 1.50 15.18 -6.36
CA LEU A 82 2.08 15.26 -5.02
C LEU A 82 1.22 16.13 -4.09
N VAL A 83 0.70 17.25 -4.59
CA VAL A 83 -0.23 18.11 -3.85
C VAL A 83 -1.54 17.36 -3.55
N LYS A 84 -2.08 16.64 -4.53
CA LYS A 84 -3.30 15.81 -4.37
C LYS A 84 -3.10 14.69 -3.37
N LYS A 85 -1.92 14.05 -3.33
CA LYS A 85 -1.57 13.09 -2.26
C LYS A 85 -1.72 13.72 -0.87
N VAL A 86 -1.16 14.90 -0.64
CA VAL A 86 -1.27 15.60 0.67
C VAL A 86 -2.72 15.94 1.01
N ARG A 87 -3.49 16.44 0.03
CA ARG A 87 -4.93 16.73 0.22
C ARG A 87 -5.74 15.47 0.55
N MET A 88 -5.48 14.38 -0.16
CA MET A 88 -6.07 13.06 0.08
C MET A 88 -5.76 12.57 1.50
N MET A 89 -4.50 12.65 1.94
CA MET A 89 -4.09 12.25 3.29
C MET A 89 -4.78 13.10 4.37
N ARG A 90 -4.93 14.42 4.16
CA ARG A 90 -5.65 15.30 5.09
C ARG A 90 -7.14 14.95 5.17
N LEU A 91 -7.79 14.70 4.03
CA LEU A 91 -9.18 14.27 3.99
C LEU A 91 -9.38 12.97 4.80
N LEU A 92 -8.56 11.95 4.55
CA LEU A 92 -8.67 10.68 5.26
C LEU A 92 -8.39 10.84 6.76
N GLY A 93 -7.43 11.68 7.13
CA GLY A 93 -7.20 12.04 8.53
C GLY A 93 -8.43 12.65 9.19
N GLN A 94 -9.13 13.58 8.51
CA GLN A 94 -10.39 14.17 9.01
C GLN A 94 -11.53 13.16 9.11
N LYS A 95 -11.61 12.20 8.19
CA LYS A 95 -12.69 11.20 8.16
C LYS A 95 -12.50 10.04 9.13
N THR A 96 -11.25 9.75 9.51
CA THR A 96 -10.92 8.56 10.29
C THR A 96 -10.33 8.84 11.67
N GLY A 97 -9.66 9.98 11.85
CA GLY A 97 -8.99 10.31 13.12
C GLY A 97 -7.84 9.37 13.49
N THR A 98 -7.32 8.56 12.56
CA THR A 98 -6.27 7.57 12.81
C THR A 98 -5.45 7.26 11.56
N CYS A 99 -4.50 6.33 11.65
CA CYS A 99 -3.71 5.86 10.52
C CYS A 99 -4.56 4.97 9.60
N PHE A 100 -4.69 5.38 8.33
CA PHE A 100 -5.40 4.66 7.26
C PHE A 100 -4.47 3.82 6.36
N GLN A 101 -3.23 3.61 6.81
CA GLN A 101 -2.27 2.56 6.44
C GLN A 101 -1.79 2.48 4.98
N ARG A 102 -2.63 2.74 4.00
CA ARG A 102 -2.35 2.54 2.57
C ARG A 102 -1.29 3.49 1.99
N CYS A 103 -0.91 4.53 2.73
CA CYS A 103 0.14 5.48 2.35
C CYS A 103 1.53 4.85 2.23
N VAL A 104 1.89 3.86 3.06
CA VAL A 104 3.21 3.21 2.95
C VAL A 104 3.35 2.41 1.66
N GLY A 105 2.24 1.80 1.19
CA GLY A 105 2.18 1.14 -0.10
C GLY A 105 2.39 2.13 -1.24
N LEU A 106 1.63 3.23 -1.27
CA LEU A 106 1.77 4.29 -2.27
C LEU A 106 3.21 4.81 -2.39
N ASP A 107 3.85 5.09 -1.26
CA ASP A 107 5.21 5.63 -1.23
C ASP A 107 6.24 4.59 -1.65
N GLY A 108 6.05 3.33 -1.23
CA GLY A 108 6.85 2.21 -1.71
C GLY A 108 6.73 2.02 -3.22
N LEU A 109 5.52 2.10 -3.79
CA LEU A 109 5.30 1.96 -5.23
C LEU A 109 6.10 3.01 -6.01
N ASN A 110 6.02 4.28 -5.60
CA ASN A 110 6.71 5.37 -6.27
C ASN A 110 8.24 5.25 -6.14
N ALA A 111 8.74 4.88 -4.96
CA ALA A 111 10.17 4.71 -4.72
C ALA A 111 10.76 3.53 -5.52
N VAL A 112 10.08 2.39 -5.55
CA VAL A 112 10.52 1.20 -6.29
C VAL A 112 10.45 1.45 -7.80
N TYR A 113 9.45 2.19 -8.28
CA TYR A 113 9.32 2.53 -9.70
C TYR A 113 10.57 3.22 -10.24
N VAL A 114 11.03 4.29 -9.57
CA VAL A 114 12.23 5.04 -9.99
C VAL A 114 13.52 4.26 -9.74
N THR A 115 13.60 3.56 -8.61
CA THR A 115 14.83 2.83 -8.24
C THR A 115 15.11 1.68 -9.19
N THR A 116 14.08 0.91 -9.55
CA THR A 116 14.24 -0.23 -10.48
C THR A 116 14.65 0.24 -11.87
N TYR A 117 14.18 1.41 -12.32
CA TYR A 117 14.61 2.01 -13.57
C TYR A 117 16.12 2.32 -13.55
N ASP A 118 16.60 3.01 -12.52
CA ASP A 118 18.02 3.38 -12.40
C ASP A 118 18.94 2.15 -12.29
N ILE A 119 18.50 1.11 -11.57
CA ILE A 119 19.23 -0.17 -11.49
C ILE A 119 19.35 -0.80 -12.87
N ASP A 120 18.25 -0.88 -13.62
CA ASP A 120 18.26 -1.46 -14.97
C ASP A 120 19.14 -0.66 -15.93
N GLN A 121 19.12 0.68 -15.85
CA GLN A 121 20.00 1.54 -16.66
C GLN A 121 21.48 1.27 -16.41
N LYS A 122 21.86 1.02 -15.14
CA LYS A 122 23.26 0.81 -14.76
C LYS A 122 23.73 -0.63 -14.97
N HIS A 123 22.87 -1.61 -14.72
CA HIS A 123 23.25 -3.01 -14.61
C HIS A 123 22.71 -3.90 -15.74
N GLY A 124 21.89 -3.37 -16.66
CA GLY A 124 21.30 -4.16 -17.74
C GLY A 124 20.33 -5.24 -17.26
N THR A 125 19.77 -5.05 -16.06
CA THR A 125 18.73 -5.94 -15.50
C THR A 125 17.36 -5.62 -16.08
N ASN A 126 16.32 -6.33 -15.62
CA ASN A 126 14.94 -6.14 -16.05
C ASN A 126 13.96 -5.99 -14.87
N TYR A 127 14.41 -5.40 -13.77
CA TYR A 127 13.58 -5.22 -12.58
C TYR A 127 12.42 -4.25 -12.82
N HIS A 128 12.64 -3.20 -13.62
CA HIS A 128 11.62 -2.19 -13.89
C HIS A 128 10.45 -2.77 -14.68
N GLU A 129 10.72 -3.62 -15.67
CA GLU A 129 9.65 -4.31 -16.42
C GLU A 129 8.87 -5.28 -15.53
N ARG A 130 9.55 -6.05 -14.66
CA ARG A 130 8.89 -6.93 -13.68
C ARG A 130 8.01 -6.12 -12.73
N PHE A 131 8.52 -4.99 -12.25
CA PHE A 131 7.79 -4.11 -11.34
C PHE A 131 6.56 -3.49 -12.03
N LYS A 132 6.68 -3.00 -13.26
CA LYS A 132 5.53 -2.48 -14.03
C LYS A 132 4.46 -3.54 -14.27
N ALA A 133 4.85 -4.78 -14.58
CA ALA A 133 3.91 -5.88 -14.75
C ALA A 133 3.12 -6.16 -13.46
N TRP A 134 3.80 -6.19 -12.30
CA TRP A 134 3.15 -6.35 -11.01
C TRP A 134 2.31 -5.11 -10.61
N LEU A 135 2.78 -3.90 -10.86
CA LEU A 135 2.05 -2.66 -10.60
C LEU A 135 0.74 -2.60 -11.40
N LYS A 136 0.74 -3.11 -12.64
CA LYS A 136 -0.47 -3.23 -13.46
C LYS A 136 -1.51 -4.12 -12.76
N GLU A 137 -1.10 -5.27 -12.21
CA GLU A 137 -1.98 -6.12 -11.41
C GLU A 137 -2.51 -5.40 -10.15
N VAL A 138 -1.65 -4.69 -9.43
CA VAL A 138 -2.02 -3.89 -8.25
C VAL A 138 -3.09 -2.85 -8.60
N GLN A 139 -2.95 -2.17 -9.75
CA GLN A 139 -3.90 -1.18 -10.23
C GLN A 139 -5.22 -1.80 -10.69
N GLU A 140 -5.15 -2.87 -11.48
CA GLU A 140 -6.34 -3.55 -12.04
C GLU A 140 -7.22 -4.18 -10.95
N LYS A 141 -6.59 -4.78 -9.94
CA LYS A 141 -7.26 -5.42 -8.79
C LYS A 141 -7.44 -4.50 -7.59
N ASP A 142 -6.98 -3.24 -7.68
CA ASP A 142 -7.07 -2.24 -6.61
C ASP A 142 -6.50 -2.74 -5.26
N LEU A 143 -5.36 -3.43 -5.31
CA LEU A 143 -4.74 -4.04 -4.14
C LEU A 143 -4.23 -3.00 -3.13
N MET A 144 -3.99 -3.45 -1.90
CA MET A 144 -3.37 -2.68 -0.82
C MET A 144 -1.98 -3.26 -0.49
N PRO A 145 -0.93 -2.93 -1.26
CA PRO A 145 0.43 -3.33 -0.92
C PRO A 145 0.85 -2.77 0.44
N SER A 146 1.56 -3.59 1.23
CA SER A 146 2.17 -3.16 2.48
C SER A 146 3.66 -2.89 2.27
N GLY A 147 4.14 -1.74 2.74
CA GLY A 147 5.57 -1.43 2.77
C GLY A 147 6.21 -2.01 4.03
N ALA A 148 7.08 -3.00 3.86
CA ALA A 148 7.83 -3.62 4.95
C ALA A 148 9.33 -3.36 4.77
N MET A 149 9.85 -2.34 5.48
CA MET A 149 11.24 -1.89 5.35
C MET A 149 12.06 -2.00 6.64
N THR A 150 11.40 -2.03 7.81
CA THR A 150 12.09 -1.99 9.10
C THR A 150 12.28 -3.41 9.65
N ASP A 151 13.52 -3.88 9.69
CA ASP A 151 13.92 -5.15 10.30
C ASP A 151 13.91 -5.06 11.84
N ALA A 152 14.17 -6.17 12.54
CA ALA A 152 14.28 -6.20 14.01
C ALA A 152 15.51 -5.45 14.54
N ARG A 153 16.55 -5.31 13.71
CA ARG A 153 17.81 -4.57 13.87
C ARG A 153 18.76 -4.99 14.99
N GLY A 154 18.42 -5.94 15.85
CA GLY A 154 19.35 -6.52 16.83
C GLY A 154 20.07 -5.48 17.70
N ASP A 155 21.40 -5.55 17.78
CA ASP A 155 22.21 -4.49 18.39
C ASP A 155 22.33 -3.30 17.43
N ARG A 156 21.77 -2.15 17.80
CA ARG A 156 21.70 -0.96 16.93
C ARG A 156 23.07 -0.33 16.67
N SER A 157 24.10 -0.68 17.43
CA SER A 157 25.48 -0.21 17.24
C SER A 157 26.24 -0.98 16.15
N LEU A 158 25.72 -2.13 15.72
CA LEU A 158 26.37 -3.04 14.79
C LEU A 158 25.73 -2.99 13.39
N ARG A 159 26.56 -3.15 12.36
CA ARG A 159 26.07 -3.36 10.99
C ARG A 159 25.37 -4.72 10.85
N PRO A 160 24.53 -4.92 9.82
CA PRO A 160 23.81 -6.18 9.60
C PRO A 160 24.69 -7.43 9.68
N HIS A 161 25.82 -7.43 8.95
CA HIS A 161 26.77 -8.57 8.92
C HIS A 161 27.56 -8.77 10.23
N GLN A 162 27.45 -7.86 11.18
CA GLN A 162 28.12 -7.91 12.48
C GLN A 162 27.19 -8.41 13.59
N GLN A 163 25.89 -8.56 13.31
CA GLN A 163 24.93 -9.07 14.28
C GLN A 163 25.28 -10.51 14.68
N LYS A 164 25.15 -10.82 15.98
CA LYS A 164 25.31 -12.20 16.47
C LYS A 164 24.24 -13.12 15.87
N ASN A 165 23.00 -12.64 15.78
CA ASN A 165 21.94 -13.30 15.06
C ASN A 165 21.80 -12.66 13.67
N LYS A 166 22.15 -13.42 12.63
CA LYS A 166 22.15 -12.96 11.23
C LYS A 166 20.74 -12.67 10.70
N ASP A 167 19.69 -13.20 11.33
CA ASP A 167 18.30 -13.03 10.88
C ASP A 167 17.63 -11.79 11.49
N THR A 168 18.37 -11.01 12.28
CA THR A 168 17.83 -9.76 12.87
C THR A 168 17.86 -8.58 11.91
N TYR A 169 18.51 -8.72 10.77
CA TYR A 169 18.61 -7.73 9.70
C TYR A 169 18.63 -8.42 8.34
#